data_AF-A0A090QD56-F1
#
_entry.id   AF-A0A090QD56-F1
#
_cell.length_a   1.000
_cell.length_b   1.000
_cell.length_c   1.000
_cell.angle_alpha   90.00
_cell.angle_beta   90.00
_cell.angle_gamma   90.00
#
_symmetry.space_group_name_H-M   'P 1'
#
loop_
_entity.id
_entity.type
_entity.pdbx_description
1 polymer ?
#
loop_
_entity_poly.entity_id
_entity_poly.type
_entity_poly.pdbx_seq_one_letter_code
_entity_poly.pdbx_strand_id
1 'polypeptide(L)' 'MNSKYAEYNGNTQLAFAAGKVNMRSPETTLSTDTLYFDRNKQQAYYRSGGTVKDTASTLTSRVGRFFMQEKNINSLMMWL' A
#
# COMPACT_ATOMS: atom_id res chain seq x y z
N MET A 1 -4.87 -2.21 7.70
CA MET A 1 -3.41 -2.08 7.89
C MET A 1 -3.15 -1.89 9.37
N ASN A 2 -2.12 -2.52 9.92
CA ASN A 2 -1.69 -2.36 11.31
C ASN A 2 -0.23 -1.86 11.35
N SER A 3 0.09 -0.97 12.29
CA SER A 3 1.45 -0.47 12.56
C SER A 3 1.52 0.07 14.00
N LYS A 4 2.73 0.33 14.50
CA LYS A 4 2.92 1.04 15.78
C LYS A 4 2.64 2.53 15.67
N TYR A 5 2.97 3.12 14.53
CA TYR A 5 2.81 4.54 14.25
C TYR A 5 2.31 4.74 12.82
N ALA A 6 1.48 5.76 12.62
CA ALA A 6 1.05 6.20 11.30
C ALA A 6 0.73 7.69 11.32
N GLU A 7 1.04 8.37 10.22
CA GLU A 7 0.69 9.76 9.98
C GLU A 7 0.28 9.98 8.52
N TYR A 8 -0.51 11.02 8.29
CA TYR A 8 -0.93 11.43 6.96
C TYR A 8 -0.89 12.96 6.85
N ASN A 9 -0.20 13.46 5.83
CA ASN A 9 -0.13 14.87 5.54
C ASN A 9 -1.17 15.22 4.45
N GLY A 10 -2.23 15.94 4.83
CA GLY A 10 -3.31 16.32 3.92
C GLY A 10 -2.92 17.27 2.78
N ASN A 11 -1.85 18.05 2.95
CA ASN A 11 -1.38 18.99 1.93
C ASN A 11 -0.60 18.28 0.82
N THR A 12 0.33 17.39 1.20
CA THR A 12 1.17 16.63 0.26
C THR A 12 0.51 15.32 -0.19
N GLN A 13 -0.53 14.88 0.52
CA GLN A 13 -1.19 13.59 0.37
C GLN A 13 -0.24 12.38 0.53
N LEU A 14 0.78 12.53 1.37
CA LEU A 14 1.70 11.46 1.75
C LEU A 14 1.26 10.84 3.07
N ALA A 15 1.14 9.50 3.08
CA ALA A 15 0.98 8.72 4.29
C ALA A 15 2.29 7.99 4.63
N PHE A 16 2.55 7.86 5.92
CA PHE A 16 3.70 7.15 6.47
C PHE A 16 3.23 6.23 7.59
N ALA A 17 3.73 5.00 7.62
CA ALA A 17 3.49 4.04 8.69
C ALA A 17 4.81 3.38 9.08
N ALA A 18 5.03 3.20 10.38
CA ALA A 18 6.26 2.64 10.93
C ALA A 18 6.02 1.69 12.10
N GLY A 19 6.97 0.78 12.28
CA GLY A 19 7.02 -0.20 13.36
C GLY A 19 6.08 -1.38 13.11
N LYS A 20 6.64 -2.48 12.60
CA LYS A 20 5.92 -3.74 12.32
C LYS A 20 4.67 -3.53 11.46
N VAL A 21 4.82 -2.81 10.35
CA VAL A 21 3.72 -2.58 9.40
C VAL A 21 3.28 -3.93 8.82
N ASN A 22 1.98 -4.21 8.94
CA ASN A 22 1.30 -5.33 8.31
C ASN A 22 0.12 -4.80 7.50
N MET A 23 0.22 -4.89 6.17
CA MET A 23 -0.85 -4.51 5.24
C MET A 23 -1.47 -5.77 4.67
N ARG A 24 -2.80 -5.90 4.76
CA ARG A 24 -3.56 -7.02 4.20
C ARG A 24 -4.50 -6.52 3.12
N SER A 25 -4.51 -7.24 2.02
CA SER A 25 -5.51 -7.21 0.95
C SER A 25 -6.15 -8.60 0.85
N PRO A 26 -7.24 -8.79 0.08
CA PRO A 26 -7.85 -10.11 -0.08
C PRO A 26 -6.86 -11.19 -0.54
N GLU A 27 -5.95 -10.83 -1.45
CA GLU A 27 -5.03 -11.78 -2.10
C GLU A 27 -3.64 -11.83 -1.44
N THR A 28 -3.22 -10.76 -0.76
CA THR A 28 -1.82 -10.62 -0.31
C THR A 28 -1.68 -9.99 1.07
N THR A 29 -0.61 -10.39 1.78
CA THR A 29 -0.13 -9.75 3.00
C THR A 29 1.29 -9.21 2.78
N LEU A 30 1.49 -7.93 3.07
CA LEU A 30 2.80 -7.28 3.12
C LEU A 30 3.21 -7.06 4.57
N SER A 31 4.43 -7.46 4.92
CA SER A 31 5.08 -7.16 6.20
C SER A 31 6.38 -6.38 5.96
N THR A 32 6.55 -5.25 6.62
CA THR A 32 7.74 -4.39 6.54
C THR A 32 7.88 -3.58 7.83
N ASP A 33 9.05 -2.96 8.08
CA ASP A 33 9.16 -2.03 9.19
C ASP A 33 8.51 -0.68 8.86
N THR A 34 8.63 -0.22 7.61
CA THR A 34 8.23 1.12 7.20
C THR A 34 7.53 1.10 5.85
N LEU A 35 6.40 1.78 5.75
CA LEU A 35 5.65 1.91 4.51
C LEU A 35 5.29 3.37 4.25
N TYR A 36 5.46 3.77 2.99
CA TYR A 36 5.06 5.08 2.48
C TYR A 36 3.94 4.89 1.48
N PHE A 37 3.00 5.83 1.43
CA PHE A 37 1.97 5.88 0.42
C PHE A 37 1.83 7.30 -0.14
N ASP A 38 2.05 7.45 -1.44
CA ASP A 38 1.81 8.67 -2.19
C ASP A 38 0.45 8.54 -2.88
N ARG A 39 -0.55 9.26 -2.36
CA ARG A 39 -1.92 9.21 -2.85
C ARG A 39 -2.05 9.84 -4.24
N ASN A 40 -1.26 10.87 -4.56
CA ASN A 40 -1.30 11.50 -5.88
C ASN A 40 -0.81 10.52 -6.96
N LYS A 41 0.15 9.67 -6.63
CA LYS A 41 0.69 8.64 -7.53
C LYS A 41 0.02 7.28 -7.39
N GLN A 42 -0.91 7.15 -6.44
CA GLN A 42 -1.49 5.86 -6.06
C GLN A 42 -0.42 4.78 -5.82
N GLN A 43 0.69 5.17 -5.16
CA GLN A 43 1.87 4.33 -5.03
C GLN A 43 2.22 4.06 -3.57
N ALA A 44 2.25 2.78 -3.16
CA ALA A 44 2.81 2.35 -1.88
C ALA A 44 4.24 1.83 -2.07
N TYR A 45 5.15 2.11 -1.15
CA TYR A 45 6.53 1.62 -1.24
C TYR A 45 7.21 1.45 0.12
N TYR A 46 8.19 0.54 0.15
CA TYR A 46 9.08 0.33 1.30
C TYR A 46 10.54 0.29 0.85
N ARG A 47 11.44 0.67 1.77
CA ARG A 47 12.90 0.60 1.59
C ARG A 47 13.63 -0.09 2.75
N SER A 48 12.89 -0.52 3.76
CA SER A 48 13.41 -1.16 4.99
C SER A 48 13.40 -2.69 4.91
N GLY A 49 13.30 -3.25 3.69
CA GLY A 49 13.02 -4.66 3.49
C GLY A 49 11.56 -5.02 3.76
N GLY A 50 11.08 -6.07 3.10
CA GLY A 50 9.72 -6.52 3.26
C GLY A 50 9.49 -7.91 2.70
N THR A 51 8.44 -8.54 3.21
CA THR A 51 7.95 -9.84 2.76
C THR A 51 6.52 -9.69 2.30
N VAL A 52 6.26 -10.12 1.06
CA VAL A 52 4.93 -10.23 0.48
C VAL A 52 4.58 -11.70 0.41
N LYS A 53 3.40 -12.06 0.91
CA LYS A 53 2.90 -13.42 0.87
C LYS A 53 1.51 -13.44 0.22
N ASP A 54 1.34 -14.36 -0.72
CA ASP A 54 0.04 -14.74 -1.29
C ASP A 54 -0.23 -16.23 -1.00
N THR A 55 -1.22 -16.81 -1.69
CA THR A 55 -1.61 -18.22 -1.51
C THR A 55 -0.59 -19.21 -2.09
N ALA A 56 0.20 -18.80 -3.07
CA ALA A 56 1.10 -19.68 -3.82
C ALA A 56 2.58 -19.49 -3.46
N SER A 57 2.95 -18.31 -2.98
CA SER A 57 4.35 -17.88 -2.90
C SER A 57 4.62 -16.89 -1.77
N THR A 58 5.91 -16.76 -1.44
CA THR A 58 6.43 -15.74 -0.52
C THR A 58 7.63 -15.08 -1.17
N LEU A 59 7.54 -13.76 -1.35
CA LEU A 59 8.58 -12.92 -1.92
C LEU A 59 9.19 -12.06 -0.82
N THR A 60 10.52 -12.07 -0.71
CA THR A 60 11.27 -11.17 0.17
C THR A 60 12.12 -10.23 -0.66
N SER A 61 12.08 -8.93 -0.35
CA SER A 61 12.86 -7.93 -1.07
C SER A 61 13.38 -6.83 -0.16
N ARG A 62 14.42 -6.11 -0.59
CA ARG A 62 14.94 -4.92 0.12
C ARG A 62 14.08 -3.67 -0.13
N VAL A 63 13.57 -3.53 -1.35
CA VAL A 63 12.78 -2.39 -1.81
C VAL A 63 11.61 -2.92 -2.63
N GLY A 64 10.40 -2.48 -2.31
CA GLY A 64 9.19 -2.83 -3.05
C GLY A 64 8.36 -1.59 -3.38
N ARG A 65 7.67 -1.65 -4.53
CA ARG A 65 6.70 -0.63 -4.96
C ARG A 65 5.43 -1.33 -5.43
N PHE A 66 4.30 -0.80 -5.04
CA PHE A 66 2.97 -1.22 -5.47
C PHE A 66 2.27 -0.03 -6.06
N PHE A 67 1.67 -0.22 -7.23
CA PHE A 67 0.89 0.78 -7.92
C PHE A 67 -0.57 0.34 -7.86
N MET A 68 -1.43 1.16 -7.25
CA MET A 68 -2.86 0.94 -7.34
C MET A 68 -3.32 1.51 -8.67
N GLN A 69 -3.94 0.68 -9.51
CA GLN A 69 -4.65 1.20 -10.67
C GLN A 69 -5.77 2.09 -10.16
N GLU A 70 -5.83 3.34 -10.64
CA GLU A 70 -7.04 4.13 -10.48
C GLU A 70 -8.18 3.34 -11.11
N LYS A 71 -9.08 2.85 -10.26
CA LYS A 71 -10.35 2.34 -10.74
C LYS A 71 -11.08 3.57 -11.25
N ASN A 72 -10.99 3.85 -12.55
CA ASN A 72 -11.86 4.82 -13.22
C ASN A 72 -13.30 4.32 -13.02
N ILE A 73 -13.95 4.81 -11.96
CA ILE A 73 -15.38 4.71 -11.80
C ILE A 73 -15.95 5.72 -12.81
N ASN A 74 -15.92 5.35 -14.09
CA ASN A 74 -17.01 5.72 -14.97
C ASN A 74 -18.21 4.95 -14.42
N SER A 75 -18.80 5.54 -13.37
CA SER A 75 -20.18 5.40 -13.00
C SER A 75 -20.93 5.54 -14.31
N LEU A 76 -21.33 4.40 -14.84
CA LEU A 76 -22.14 4.27 -16.04
C LEU A 76 -23.34 5.19 -15.84
N MET A 77 -23.27 6.35 -16.49
CA MET A 77 -24.39 7.25 -16.68
C MET A 77 -25.34 6.53 -17.62
N MET A 78 -26.10 5.56 -17.10
CA MET A 78 -27.20 4.96 -17.82
C MET A 78 -28.43 5.76 -17.43
N TRP A 79 -28.74 6.73 -18.28
CA TRP A 79 -30.00 7.44 -18.31
C TRP A 79 -31.16 6.45 -18.21
N LEU A 80 -31.96 6.58 -17.15
CA LEU A 80 -33.40 6.29 -17.13
C LEU A 80 -34.08 7.45 -16.42
#